data_AF-A0A8H7EW86-F1
#
_entry.id   AF-A0A8H7EW86-F1
#
_cell.length_a   1.000
_cell.length_b   1.000
_cell.length_c   1.000
_cell.angle_alpha   90.00
_cell.angle_beta   90.00
_cell.angle_gamma   90.00
#
_symmetry.space_group_name_H-M   'P 1'
#
loop_
_entity.id
_entity.type
_entity.pdbx_description
1 polymer ?
#
loop_
_entity_poly.entity_id
_entity_poly.type
_entity_poly.pdbx_seq_one_letter_code
_entity_poly.pdbx_strand_id
1 'polypeptide(L)'
;MDGWKALQSSIGSINFAQAGSKLSKGFNHSVQATRERLGQVAPEDITELPQEYKDLEARVDALRSAHLAVLKITRVYDNETYDYPNQIQESISELSTSIGYNITSFAAQNLKGTNLPTPAAPAAPENQHKTLPHALTRASATAHATIANTVGGEQDKLGKALGLYAQGLDKVASARVEQDVTIQDGFLHPWQTTLNTSINVAMKARQAVKLSRLELDAAKQSLKNANPAKQEQARLEVENAEDDLVQKTEVAITLMKTVLENPEPLKNLNELAKAQLIYFSSAAEALSAVQGEIEELSVAAEGEYRKSRDH
;
A
#
# COMPACT_ATOMS: atom_id res chain seq x y z
N MET A 1 -29.24 -12.58 27.67
CA MET A 1 -28.45 -13.65 27.01
C MET A 1 -29.29 -14.19 25.85
N ASP A 2 -29.78 -13.31 24.99
CA ASP A 2 -30.89 -13.64 24.06
C ASP A 2 -30.50 -13.44 22.59
N GLY A 3 -29.31 -12.88 22.31
CA GLY A 3 -28.76 -12.76 20.95
C GLY A 3 -28.14 -14.06 20.41
N TRP A 4 -27.75 -14.99 21.28
CA TRP A 4 -27.13 -16.26 20.85
C TRP A 4 -28.14 -17.31 20.40
N LYS A 5 -29.40 -17.25 20.85
CA LYS A 5 -30.46 -18.18 20.42
C LYS A 5 -31.01 -17.86 19.03
N ALA A 6 -30.91 -16.60 18.58
CA ALA A 6 -31.37 -16.19 17.25
C ALA A 6 -30.41 -16.64 16.11
N LEU A 7 -29.14 -16.89 16.43
CA LEU A 7 -28.14 -17.34 15.45
C LEU A 7 -28.20 -18.87 15.24
N GLN A 8 -28.67 -19.63 16.23
CA GLN A 8 -28.83 -21.08 16.13
C GLN A 8 -30.09 -21.49 15.34
N SER A 9 -31.12 -20.64 15.28
CA SER A 9 -32.34 -20.91 14.49
C SER A 9 -32.19 -20.59 12.98
N SER A 10 -31.15 -19.84 12.58
CA SER A 10 -30.84 -19.54 11.18
C SER A 10 -30.12 -20.66 10.43
N ILE A 11 -29.71 -21.73 11.12
CA ILE A 11 -28.94 -22.84 10.53
C ILE A 11 -29.82 -24.08 10.28
N GLY A 12 -31.10 -24.01 10.65
CA GLY A 12 -32.05 -25.13 10.60
C GLY A 12 -32.92 -25.22 9.34
N SER A 13 -32.75 -24.34 8.35
CA SER A 13 -33.55 -24.37 7.12
C SER A 13 -32.69 -24.14 5.87
N ILE A 14 -31.60 -24.90 5.74
CA ILE A 14 -30.94 -25.07 4.45
C ILE A 14 -31.89 -25.88 3.57
N ASN A 15 -32.60 -25.16 2.71
CA ASN A 15 -33.49 -25.72 1.70
C ASN A 15 -32.62 -26.51 0.69
N PHE A 16 -32.50 -27.82 0.90
CA PHE A 16 -31.61 -28.73 0.14
C PHE A 16 -31.91 -28.72 -1.37
N ALA A 17 -33.14 -28.37 -1.77
CA ALA A 17 -33.54 -28.17 -3.16
C ALA A 17 -32.86 -26.95 -3.82
N GLN A 18 -32.58 -25.90 -3.05
CA GLN A 18 -31.93 -24.67 -3.54
C GLN A 18 -30.40 -24.82 -3.61
N ALA A 19 -29.82 -25.68 -2.74
CA ALA A 19 -28.42 -26.07 -2.82
C ALA A 19 -28.14 -26.95 -4.06
N GLY A 20 -29.05 -27.84 -4.43
CA GLY A 20 -28.95 -28.66 -5.65
C GLY A 20 -28.95 -27.83 -6.94
N SER A 21 -29.79 -26.79 -7.03
CA SER A 21 -29.86 -25.88 -8.19
C SER A 21 -28.59 -25.01 -8.33
N LYS A 22 -27.99 -24.55 -7.21
CA LYS A 22 -26.74 -23.78 -7.24
C LYS A 22 -25.51 -24.66 -7.54
N LEU A 23 -25.51 -25.90 -7.08
CA LEU A 23 -24.43 -26.87 -7.35
C LEU A 23 -24.47 -27.36 -8.82
N SER A 24 -25.65 -27.64 -9.37
CA SER A 24 -25.81 -28.08 -10.76
C SER A 24 -25.47 -26.96 -11.76
N LYS A 25 -25.86 -25.72 -11.48
CA LYS A 25 -25.42 -24.55 -12.26
C LYS A 25 -23.90 -24.41 -12.23
N GLY A 26 -23.28 -24.47 -11.05
CA GLY A 26 -21.83 -24.40 -10.87
C GLY A 26 -21.03 -25.47 -11.65
N PHE A 27 -21.56 -26.69 -11.75
CA PHE A 27 -20.92 -27.78 -12.50
C PHE A 27 -21.09 -27.63 -14.02
N ASN A 28 -22.24 -27.16 -14.49
CA ASN A 28 -22.43 -26.89 -15.93
C ASN A 28 -21.52 -25.76 -16.43
N HIS A 29 -21.28 -24.72 -15.61
CA HIS A 29 -20.33 -23.65 -15.94
C HIS A 29 -18.90 -24.14 -16.11
N SER A 30 -18.43 -25.06 -15.25
CA SER A 30 -17.06 -25.58 -15.32
C SER A 30 -16.86 -26.49 -16.53
N VAL A 31 -17.88 -27.27 -16.90
CA VAL A 31 -17.86 -28.12 -18.09
C VAL A 31 -17.83 -27.28 -19.36
N GLN A 32 -18.66 -26.24 -19.48
CA GLN A 32 -18.68 -25.36 -20.66
C GLN A 32 -17.37 -24.58 -20.82
N ALA A 33 -16.86 -23.97 -19.75
CA ALA A 33 -15.58 -23.24 -19.77
C ALA A 33 -14.38 -24.16 -20.10
N THR A 34 -14.44 -25.43 -19.71
CA THR A 34 -13.43 -26.44 -20.06
C THR A 34 -13.55 -26.86 -21.52
N ARG A 35 -14.78 -26.99 -22.04
CA ARG A 35 -15.07 -27.35 -23.44
C ARG A 35 -14.62 -26.28 -24.43
N GLU A 36 -14.77 -25.00 -24.07
CA GLU A 36 -14.27 -23.86 -24.84
C GLU A 36 -12.73 -23.81 -24.84
N ARG A 37 -12.08 -24.04 -23.69
CA ARG A 37 -10.60 -24.10 -23.61
C ARG A 37 -9.97 -25.27 -24.36
N LEU A 38 -10.70 -26.37 -24.52
CA LEU A 38 -10.29 -27.58 -25.26
C LEU A 38 -10.63 -27.53 -26.75
N GLY A 39 -11.23 -26.44 -27.25
CA GLY A 39 -11.55 -26.28 -28.67
C GLY A 39 -12.64 -27.22 -29.19
N GLN A 40 -13.48 -27.77 -28.31
CA GLN A 40 -14.56 -28.70 -28.67
C GLN A 40 -15.91 -28.01 -28.96
N VAL A 41 -15.93 -26.67 -28.97
CA VAL A 41 -17.11 -25.84 -29.32
C VAL A 41 -16.78 -25.09 -30.60
N ALA A 42 -17.66 -25.16 -31.59
CA ALA A 42 -17.47 -24.46 -32.85
C ALA A 42 -17.48 -22.94 -32.59
N PRO A 43 -16.62 -22.12 -33.25
CA PRO A 43 -16.57 -20.67 -33.05
C PRO A 43 -17.93 -19.97 -33.24
N GLU A 44 -18.78 -20.55 -34.06
CA GLU A 44 -20.15 -20.09 -34.35
C GLU A 44 -21.17 -20.34 -33.23
N ASP A 45 -20.87 -21.23 -32.26
CA ASP A 45 -21.68 -21.46 -31.07
C ASP A 45 -21.27 -20.56 -29.87
N ILE A 46 -20.25 -19.71 -30.04
CA ILE A 46 -19.76 -18.76 -29.03
C ILE A 46 -20.52 -17.44 -29.21
N THR A 47 -21.32 -17.03 -28.21
CA THR A 47 -21.93 -15.70 -28.26
C THR A 47 -20.85 -14.60 -28.22
N GLU A 48 -20.78 -13.80 -29.28
CA GLU A 48 -19.86 -12.67 -29.37
C GLU A 48 -20.36 -11.46 -28.59
N LEU A 49 -19.46 -10.81 -27.84
CA LEU A 49 -19.74 -9.54 -27.17
C LEU A 49 -19.49 -8.35 -28.12
N PRO A 50 -20.21 -7.22 -27.95
CA PRO A 50 -20.00 -6.02 -28.75
C PRO A 50 -18.55 -5.53 -28.73
N GLN A 51 -18.09 -4.94 -29.84
CA GLN A 51 -16.70 -4.43 -29.91
C GLN A 51 -16.42 -3.34 -28.87
N GLU A 52 -17.37 -2.42 -28.66
CA GLU A 52 -17.26 -1.38 -27.63
C GLU A 52 -17.00 -1.98 -26.24
N TYR A 53 -17.66 -3.09 -25.91
CA TYR A 53 -17.45 -3.79 -24.64
C TYR A 53 -16.00 -4.30 -24.54
N LYS A 54 -15.51 -5.00 -25.57
CA LYS A 54 -14.15 -5.56 -25.60
C LYS A 54 -13.08 -4.47 -25.48
N ASP A 55 -13.29 -3.32 -26.14
CA ASP A 55 -12.37 -2.19 -26.06
C ASP A 55 -12.35 -1.58 -24.65
N LEU A 56 -13.51 -1.45 -23.99
CA LEU A 56 -13.61 -1.01 -22.61
C LEU A 56 -12.92 -1.98 -21.64
N GLU A 57 -13.09 -3.28 -21.84
CA GLU A 57 -12.41 -4.31 -21.05
C GLU A 57 -10.89 -4.15 -21.09
N ALA A 58 -10.33 -4.03 -22.30
CA ALA A 58 -8.89 -3.86 -22.51
C ALA A 58 -8.37 -2.59 -21.82
N ARG A 59 -9.12 -1.48 -21.91
CA ARG A 59 -8.77 -0.22 -21.26
C ARG A 59 -8.81 -0.32 -19.73
N VAL A 60 -9.82 -0.99 -19.16
CA VAL A 60 -9.92 -1.19 -17.71
C VAL A 60 -8.82 -2.12 -17.20
N ASP A 61 -8.46 -3.17 -17.95
CA ASP A 61 -7.34 -4.06 -17.61
C ASP A 61 -6.00 -3.31 -17.62
N ALA A 62 -5.78 -2.47 -18.63
CA ALA A 62 -4.60 -1.60 -18.68
C ALA A 62 -4.57 -0.63 -17.49
N LEU A 63 -5.70 0.01 -17.17
CA LEU A 63 -5.81 0.92 -16.03
C LEU A 63 -5.52 0.21 -14.70
N ARG A 64 -6.07 -0.98 -14.49
CA ARG A 64 -5.81 -1.80 -13.30
C ARG A 64 -4.35 -2.18 -13.20
N SER A 65 -3.75 -2.59 -14.31
CA SER A 65 -2.33 -2.97 -14.37
C SER A 65 -1.43 -1.78 -14.03
N ALA A 66 -1.75 -0.59 -14.54
CA ALA A 66 -1.05 0.64 -14.19
C ALA A 66 -1.17 0.95 -12.68
N HIS A 67 -2.36 0.83 -12.09
CA HIS A 67 -2.56 1.03 -10.65
C HIS A 67 -1.71 0.08 -9.81
N LEU A 68 -1.71 -1.21 -10.15
CA LEU A 68 -0.92 -2.22 -9.44
C LEU A 68 0.59 -2.00 -9.60
N ALA A 69 1.04 -1.61 -10.79
CA ALA A 69 2.46 -1.39 -11.08
C ALA A 69 3.04 -0.25 -10.23
N VAL A 70 2.33 0.89 -10.15
CA VAL A 70 2.75 2.02 -9.34
C VAL A 70 2.66 1.67 -7.85
N LEU A 71 1.52 1.13 -7.41
CA LEU A 71 1.28 0.79 -6.00
C LEU A 71 2.33 -0.17 -5.45
N LYS A 72 2.79 -1.13 -6.26
CA LYS A 72 3.81 -2.11 -5.86
C LYS A 72 5.08 -1.44 -5.33
N ILE A 73 5.50 -0.32 -5.92
CA ILE A 73 6.73 0.38 -5.53
C ILE A 73 6.43 1.38 -4.44
N THR A 74 5.39 2.20 -4.61
CA THR A 74 5.07 3.29 -3.68
C THR A 74 4.61 2.80 -2.31
N ARG A 75 4.15 1.55 -2.19
CA ARG A 75 3.83 0.97 -0.87
C ARG A 75 5.01 0.96 0.10
N VAL A 76 6.22 1.15 -0.41
CA VAL A 76 7.42 1.35 0.41
C VAL A 76 7.24 2.48 1.45
N TYR A 77 6.49 3.54 1.11
CA TYR A 77 6.19 4.66 2.00
C TYR A 77 5.32 4.26 3.22
N ASP A 78 4.72 3.06 3.27
CA ASP A 78 4.05 2.53 4.47
C ASP A 78 5.04 2.14 5.58
N ASN A 79 6.30 1.86 5.22
CA ASN A 79 7.30 1.36 6.16
C ASN A 79 8.40 2.39 6.32
N GLU A 80 8.39 3.18 7.39
CA GLU A 80 9.36 4.27 7.64
C GLU A 80 10.84 3.88 7.42
N THR A 81 11.19 2.61 7.68
CA THR A 81 12.57 2.10 7.67
C THR A 81 13.12 1.75 6.29
N TYR A 82 12.36 2.00 5.23
CA TYR A 82 12.68 1.55 3.88
C TYR A 82 13.98 2.08 3.29
N ASP A 83 14.42 3.26 3.71
CA ASP A 83 15.65 3.88 3.23
C ASP A 83 16.88 3.52 4.08
N TYR A 84 16.68 2.81 5.20
CA TYR A 84 17.75 2.37 6.07
C TYR A 84 17.51 0.94 6.58
N PRO A 85 17.66 -0.08 5.70
CA PRO A 85 17.34 -1.48 6.02
C PRO A 85 18.26 -2.14 7.08
N ASN A 86 19.38 -1.52 7.44
CA ASN A 86 20.36 -2.07 8.42
C ASN A 86 19.93 -1.88 9.89
N GLN A 87 18.78 -1.25 10.17
CA GLN A 87 18.28 -0.93 11.51
C GLN A 87 17.98 -2.12 12.44
N ILE A 88 17.99 -3.34 11.92
CA ILE A 88 17.83 -4.54 12.73
C ILE A 88 18.91 -4.60 13.83
N GLN A 89 20.11 -4.05 13.56
CA GLN A 89 21.19 -3.99 14.55
C GLN A 89 20.99 -2.87 15.59
N GLU A 90 20.48 -1.70 15.18
CA GLU A 90 20.19 -0.57 16.09
C GLU A 90 19.06 -0.90 17.08
N SER A 91 18.04 -1.63 16.60
CA SER A 91 16.87 -2.01 17.40
C SER A 91 17.21 -2.94 18.59
N ILE A 92 18.30 -3.72 18.51
CA ILE A 92 18.76 -4.59 19.60
C ILE A 92 19.42 -3.79 20.72
N SER A 93 20.19 -2.76 20.36
CA SER A 93 20.80 -1.83 21.33
C SER A 93 19.72 -1.03 22.05
N GLU A 94 18.73 -0.51 21.32
CA GLU A 94 17.58 0.22 21.88
C GLU A 94 16.76 -0.65 22.85
N LEU A 95 16.47 -1.90 22.50
CA LEU A 95 15.75 -2.85 23.35
C LEU A 95 16.41 -3.00 24.74
N SER A 96 17.74 -3.01 24.81
CA SER A 96 18.48 -3.12 26.08
C SER A 96 18.30 -1.89 26.99
N THR A 97 18.29 -0.69 26.42
CA THR A 97 17.99 0.58 27.10
C THR A 97 16.51 0.69 27.51
N SER A 98 15.58 0.24 26.67
CA SER A 98 14.14 0.22 26.98
C SER A 98 13.79 -0.76 28.10
N ILE A 99 14.51 -1.89 28.22
CA ILE A 99 14.39 -2.81 29.36
C ILE A 99 14.82 -2.11 30.66
N GLY A 100 15.92 -1.36 30.65
CA GLY A 100 16.35 -0.56 31.80
C GLY A 100 15.33 0.51 32.22
N TYR A 101 14.71 1.17 31.24
CA TYR A 101 13.59 2.10 31.46
C TYR A 101 12.38 1.41 32.10
N ASN A 102 11.95 0.26 31.57
CA ASN A 102 10.78 -0.48 32.07
C ASN A 102 11.01 -1.02 33.49
N ILE A 103 12.22 -1.48 33.81
CA ILE A 103 12.58 -1.93 35.17
C ILE A 103 12.62 -0.74 36.14
N THR A 104 13.21 0.38 35.74
CA THR A 104 13.29 1.59 36.58
C THR A 104 11.90 2.22 36.79
N SER A 105 11.05 2.23 35.76
CA SER A 105 9.66 2.68 35.83
C SER A 105 8.80 1.75 36.69
N PHE A 106 8.96 0.43 36.56
CA PHE A 106 8.32 -0.55 37.44
C PHE A 106 8.77 -0.41 38.90
N ALA A 107 10.06 -0.19 39.15
CA ALA A 107 10.58 0.08 40.49
C ALA A 107 10.03 1.40 41.06
N ALA A 108 10.02 2.47 40.27
CA ALA A 108 9.47 3.76 40.66
C ALA A 108 7.95 3.70 40.95
N GLN A 109 7.19 2.89 40.20
CA GLN A 109 5.76 2.69 40.42
C GLN A 109 5.45 1.81 41.64
N ASN A 110 6.20 0.72 41.86
CA ASN A 110 5.96 -0.19 42.99
C ASN A 110 6.54 0.30 44.32
N LEU A 111 7.55 1.17 44.30
CA LEU A 111 8.11 1.79 45.52
C LEU A 111 7.36 3.05 45.93
N LYS A 112 6.43 3.55 45.08
CA LYS A 112 5.58 4.70 45.36
C LYS A 112 4.68 4.42 46.57
N GLY A 113 4.95 5.08 47.69
CA GLY A 113 4.21 4.90 48.95
C GLY A 113 4.89 3.97 49.98
N THR A 114 6.12 3.53 49.71
CA THR A 114 6.96 2.82 50.70
C THR A 114 7.99 3.79 51.32
N ASN A 115 8.51 3.49 52.52
CA ASN A 115 9.58 4.28 53.17
C ASN A 115 10.97 4.09 52.54
N LEU A 116 11.03 3.52 51.34
CA LEU A 116 12.27 3.28 50.60
C LEU A 116 12.50 4.41 49.59
N PRO A 117 13.76 4.75 49.27
CA PRO A 117 14.06 5.78 48.28
C PRO A 117 13.53 5.38 46.90
N THR A 118 12.52 6.10 46.41
CA THR A 118 11.92 5.90 45.08
C THR A 118 12.83 6.52 44.02
N PRO A 119 13.35 5.76 43.04
CA PRO A 119 14.04 6.33 41.90
C PRO A 119 13.10 7.25 41.11
N ALA A 120 13.58 8.39 40.62
CA ALA A 120 12.81 9.21 39.69
C ALA A 120 12.52 8.39 38.43
N ALA A 121 11.26 8.30 38.03
CA ALA A 121 10.90 7.64 36.78
C ALA A 121 11.58 8.41 35.62
N PRO A 122 12.43 7.76 34.80
CA PRO A 122 12.98 8.40 33.62
C PRO A 122 11.84 8.85 32.69
N ALA A 123 12.09 9.85 31.84
CA ALA A 123 11.12 10.22 30.80
C ALA A 123 10.95 9.06 29.80
N ALA A 124 9.73 8.82 29.31
CA ALA A 124 9.49 7.80 28.29
C ALA A 124 10.45 8.05 27.12
N PRO A 125 11.20 7.03 26.65
CA PRO A 125 12.04 7.20 25.48
C PRO A 125 11.11 7.61 24.33
N GLU A 126 11.38 8.75 23.71
CA GLU A 126 10.63 9.18 22.53
C GLU A 126 10.75 8.09 21.46
N ASN A 127 9.66 7.83 20.74
CA ASN A 127 9.69 6.91 19.60
C ASN A 127 10.69 7.47 18.58
N GLN A 128 11.86 6.86 18.53
CA GLN A 128 12.91 7.32 17.62
C GLN A 128 12.53 6.91 16.21
N HIS A 129 12.45 7.92 15.36
CA HIS A 129 12.33 7.70 13.94
C HIS A 129 13.57 6.99 13.42
N LYS A 130 13.31 6.03 12.55
CA LYS A 130 14.33 5.18 11.96
C LYS A 130 14.26 5.36 10.45
N THR A 131 14.60 6.57 10.02
CA THR A 131 14.93 6.83 8.62
C THR A 131 16.43 7.04 8.49
N LEU A 132 16.97 6.93 7.28
CA LEU A 132 18.39 7.17 7.03
C LEU A 132 18.85 8.56 7.53
N PRO A 133 18.14 9.68 7.27
CA PRO A 133 18.51 10.98 7.82
C PRO A 133 18.60 11.00 9.35
N HIS A 134 17.66 10.39 10.07
CA HIS A 134 17.71 10.33 11.53
C HIS A 134 18.94 9.55 12.02
N ALA A 135 19.27 8.42 11.39
CA ALA A 135 20.45 7.64 11.74
C ALA A 135 21.75 8.42 11.51
N LEU A 136 21.85 9.13 10.39
CA LEU A 136 23.00 9.99 10.09
C LEU A 136 23.12 11.18 11.06
N THR A 137 22.00 11.79 11.47
CA THR A 137 21.97 12.83 12.51
C THR A 137 22.55 12.30 13.83
N ARG A 138 22.06 11.14 14.30
CA ARG A 138 22.55 10.52 15.55
C ARG A 138 24.03 10.18 15.48
N ALA A 139 24.47 9.56 14.39
CA ALA A 139 25.87 9.17 14.19
C ALA A 139 26.79 10.40 14.18
N SER A 140 26.40 11.45 13.46
CA SER A 140 27.18 12.69 13.34
C SER A 140 27.22 13.47 14.66
N ALA A 141 26.11 13.55 15.39
CA ALA A 141 26.06 14.15 16.73
C ALA A 141 26.92 13.38 17.74
N THR A 142 26.89 12.04 17.69
CA THR A 142 27.74 11.19 18.55
C THR A 142 29.22 11.39 18.23
N ALA A 143 29.58 11.46 16.95
CA ALA A 143 30.95 11.69 16.52
C ALA A 143 31.45 13.09 16.93
N HIS A 144 30.61 14.13 16.77
CA HIS A 144 30.86 15.48 17.26
C HIS A 144 31.15 15.47 18.77
N ALA A 145 30.28 14.87 19.57
CA ALA A 145 30.45 14.80 21.03
C ALA A 145 31.72 14.04 21.42
N THR A 146 32.03 12.94 20.72
CA THR A 146 33.25 12.15 20.96
C THR A 146 34.51 12.99 20.75
N ILE A 147 34.57 13.78 19.67
CA ILE A 147 35.69 14.68 19.40
C ILE A 147 35.72 15.83 20.40
N ALA A 148 34.58 16.48 20.65
CA ALA A 148 34.47 17.63 21.55
C ALA A 148 34.93 17.33 22.98
N ASN A 149 34.73 16.09 23.46
CA ASN A 149 35.15 15.64 24.78
C ASN A 149 36.66 15.33 24.91
N THR A 150 37.43 15.47 23.82
CA THR A 150 38.89 15.31 23.86
C THR A 150 39.61 16.63 24.19
N VAL A 151 40.87 16.56 24.60
CA VAL A 151 41.69 17.76 24.88
C VAL A 151 41.88 18.55 23.58
N GLY A 152 41.39 19.79 23.54
CA GLY A 152 41.40 20.65 22.34
C GLY A 152 40.26 20.38 21.35
N GLY A 153 39.37 19.44 21.66
CA GLY A 153 38.26 19.00 20.80
C GLY A 153 37.27 20.09 20.41
N GLU A 154 37.06 21.10 21.26
CA GLU A 154 36.17 22.25 20.95
C GLU A 154 36.67 23.09 19.76
N GLN A 155 37.97 23.06 19.47
CA GLN A 155 38.54 23.77 18.32
C GLN A 155 38.66 22.89 17.07
N ASP A 156 38.39 21.59 17.20
CA ASP A 156 38.53 20.64 16.10
C ASP A 156 37.52 20.92 14.98
N LYS A 157 38.04 21.13 13.76
CA LYS A 157 37.24 21.51 12.60
C LYS A 157 36.33 20.38 12.13
N LEU A 158 36.79 19.12 12.23
CA LEU A 158 35.96 17.96 11.87
C LEU A 158 34.82 17.81 12.87
N GLY A 159 35.10 17.95 14.17
CA GLY A 159 34.09 18.00 15.22
C GLY A 159 33.01 19.05 14.91
N LYS A 160 33.41 20.30 14.61
CA LYS A 160 32.46 21.37 14.23
C LYS A 160 31.65 21.02 12.97
N ALA A 161 32.31 20.53 11.92
CA ALA A 161 31.64 20.14 10.67
C ALA A 161 30.61 19.02 10.88
N LEU A 162 30.92 18.03 11.74
CA LEU A 162 29.98 16.96 12.11
C LEU A 162 28.76 17.49 12.86
N GLY A 163 28.96 18.48 13.74
CA GLY A 163 27.86 19.16 14.43
C GLY A 163 26.94 19.91 13.47
N LEU A 164 27.51 20.67 12.53
CA LEU A 164 26.75 21.38 11.48
C LEU A 164 26.01 20.39 10.56
N TYR A 165 26.68 19.32 10.14
CA TYR A 165 26.06 18.29 9.31
C TYR A 165 24.89 17.61 10.00
N ALA A 166 25.01 17.30 11.31
CA ALA A 166 23.91 16.76 12.10
C ALA A 166 22.70 17.72 12.14
N GLN A 167 22.93 19.03 12.30
CA GLN A 167 21.86 20.03 12.30
C GLN A 167 21.15 20.14 10.95
N GLY A 168 21.90 20.08 9.84
CA GLY A 168 21.31 20.07 8.49
C GLY A 168 20.45 18.84 8.27
N LEU A 169 20.94 17.66 8.68
CA LEU A 169 20.20 16.41 8.54
C LEU A 169 18.98 16.30 9.44
N ASP A 170 18.96 16.91 10.62
CA ASP A 170 17.78 16.94 11.50
C ASP A 170 16.55 17.56 10.80
N LYS A 171 16.77 18.63 10.02
CA LYS A 171 15.73 19.24 9.19
C LYS A 171 15.31 18.31 8.03
N VAL A 172 16.27 17.66 7.37
CA VAL A 172 15.98 16.67 6.31
C VAL A 172 15.17 15.50 6.87
N ALA A 173 15.47 15.07 8.10
CA ALA A 173 14.84 13.97 8.78
C ALA A 173 13.39 14.27 9.13
N SER A 174 13.12 15.48 9.63
CA SER A 174 11.77 15.97 9.89
C SER A 174 10.94 16.05 8.60
N ALA A 175 11.50 16.66 7.54
CA ALA A 175 10.84 16.75 6.23
C ALA A 175 10.55 15.37 5.62
N ARG A 176 11.36 14.34 5.92
CA ARG A 176 11.14 12.97 5.45
C ARG A 176 9.92 12.33 6.11
N VAL A 177 9.75 12.49 7.41
CA VAL A 177 8.57 11.96 8.12
C VAL A 177 7.29 12.62 7.59
N GLU A 178 7.33 13.93 7.37
CA GLU A 178 6.20 14.67 6.78
C GLU A 178 5.89 14.20 5.34
N GLN A 179 6.92 13.95 4.53
CA GLN A 179 6.77 13.39 3.19
C GLN A 179 6.02 12.05 3.23
N ASP A 180 6.49 11.12 4.07
CA ASP A 180 5.93 9.78 4.13
C ASP A 180 4.45 9.82 4.56
N VAL A 181 4.11 10.62 5.58
CA VAL A 181 2.71 10.84 6.02
C VAL A 181 1.86 11.45 4.90
N THR A 182 2.37 12.49 4.23
CA THR A 182 1.64 13.15 3.14
C THR A 182 1.40 12.21 1.96
N ILE A 183 2.36 11.34 1.64
CA ILE A 183 2.22 10.33 0.58
C ILE A 183 1.23 9.24 1.00
N GLN A 184 1.27 8.79 2.25
CA GLN A 184 0.30 7.80 2.76
C GLN A 184 -1.14 8.32 2.59
N ASP A 185 -1.41 9.53 3.06
CA ASP A 185 -2.75 10.11 3.07
C ASP A 185 -3.21 10.63 1.71
N GLY A 186 -2.33 11.31 0.98
CA GLY A 186 -2.66 11.97 -0.29
C GLY A 186 -2.59 11.05 -1.51
N PHE A 187 -1.82 9.95 -1.44
CA PHE A 187 -1.61 9.05 -2.57
C PHE A 187 -1.95 7.60 -2.23
N LEU A 188 -1.34 6.97 -1.21
CA LEU A 188 -1.49 5.52 -1.01
C LEU A 188 -2.91 5.11 -0.64
N HIS A 189 -3.51 5.74 0.38
CA HIS A 189 -4.87 5.39 0.81
C HIS A 189 -5.91 5.62 -0.31
N PRO A 190 -5.94 6.78 -0.99
CA PRO A 190 -6.89 7.00 -2.09
C PRO A 190 -6.64 6.07 -3.29
N TRP A 191 -5.38 5.84 -3.67
CA TRP A 191 -5.05 4.95 -4.78
C TRP A 191 -5.46 3.50 -4.53
N GLN A 192 -5.25 3.00 -3.30
CA GLN A 192 -5.75 1.70 -2.87
C GLN A 192 -7.28 1.66 -2.85
N THR A 193 -7.92 2.74 -2.41
CA THR A 193 -9.39 2.85 -2.39
C THR A 193 -9.94 2.74 -3.80
N THR A 194 -9.45 3.51 -4.78
CA THR A 194 -9.88 3.40 -6.19
C THR A 194 -9.72 1.98 -6.74
N LEU A 195 -8.62 1.30 -6.40
CA LEU A 195 -8.36 -0.08 -6.83
C LEU A 195 -9.34 -1.10 -6.20
N ASN A 196 -9.56 -1.01 -4.90
CA ASN A 196 -10.36 -1.97 -4.13
C ASN A 196 -11.87 -1.78 -4.29
N THR A 197 -12.29 -0.57 -4.68
CA THR A 197 -13.70 -0.20 -4.86
C THR A 197 -14.04 -0.10 -6.34
N SER A 198 -13.82 1.05 -6.98
CA SER A 198 -14.23 1.37 -8.34
C SER A 198 -13.75 0.35 -9.37
N ILE A 199 -12.44 0.06 -9.39
CA ILE A 199 -11.87 -0.90 -10.35
C ILE A 199 -12.38 -2.31 -10.05
N ASN A 200 -12.38 -2.74 -8.79
CA ASN A 200 -12.84 -4.08 -8.42
C ASN A 200 -14.32 -4.32 -8.73
N VAL A 201 -15.18 -3.30 -8.58
CA VAL A 201 -16.60 -3.37 -8.94
C VAL A 201 -16.76 -3.58 -10.46
N ALA A 202 -16.02 -2.84 -11.29
CA ALA A 202 -16.01 -3.06 -12.73
C ALA A 202 -15.52 -4.46 -13.12
N MET A 203 -14.48 -4.97 -12.44
CA MET A 203 -13.98 -6.33 -12.66
C MET A 203 -15.00 -7.41 -12.29
N LYS A 204 -15.76 -7.22 -11.21
CA LYS A 204 -16.87 -8.13 -10.83
C LYS A 204 -17.99 -8.10 -11.85
N ALA A 205 -18.36 -6.91 -12.35
CA ALA A 205 -19.37 -6.78 -13.39
C ALA A 205 -18.96 -7.49 -14.69
N ARG A 206 -17.69 -7.37 -15.10
CA ARG A 206 -17.15 -8.12 -16.24
C ARG A 206 -17.20 -9.63 -16.05
N GLN A 207 -16.85 -10.11 -14.85
CA GLN A 207 -16.98 -11.52 -14.53
C GLN A 207 -18.45 -11.98 -14.59
N ALA A 208 -19.41 -11.14 -14.21
CA ALA A 208 -20.83 -11.45 -14.32
C ALA A 208 -21.29 -11.57 -15.80
N VAL A 209 -20.82 -10.67 -16.68
CA VAL A 209 -21.08 -10.76 -18.14
C VAL A 209 -20.50 -12.04 -18.73
N LYS A 210 -19.27 -12.39 -18.35
CA LYS A 210 -18.66 -13.65 -18.80
C LYS A 210 -19.49 -14.86 -18.36
N LEU A 211 -20.01 -14.84 -17.15
CA LEU A 211 -20.87 -15.92 -16.64
C LEU A 211 -22.21 -15.98 -17.38
N SER A 212 -22.89 -14.86 -17.59
CA SER A 212 -24.18 -14.85 -18.33
C SER A 212 -24.02 -15.23 -19.79
N ARG A 213 -22.90 -14.87 -20.45
CA ARG A 213 -22.59 -15.35 -21.79
C ARG A 213 -22.47 -16.87 -21.83
N LEU A 214 -21.78 -17.48 -20.87
CA LEU A 214 -21.70 -18.94 -20.75
C LEU A 214 -23.06 -19.58 -20.46
N GLU A 215 -23.93 -18.92 -19.67
CA GLU A 215 -25.30 -19.39 -19.41
C GLU A 215 -26.16 -19.38 -20.68
N LEU A 216 -26.06 -18.31 -21.47
CA LEU A 216 -26.76 -18.21 -22.74
C LEU A 216 -26.30 -19.31 -23.71
N ASP A 217 -25.00 -19.54 -23.83
CA ASP A 217 -24.48 -20.58 -24.73
C ASP A 217 -24.91 -21.99 -24.26
N ALA A 218 -24.98 -22.23 -22.94
CA ALA A 218 -25.51 -23.47 -22.37
C ALA A 218 -27.02 -23.62 -22.64
N ALA A 219 -27.79 -22.55 -22.52
CA ALA A 219 -29.23 -22.54 -22.79
C ALA A 219 -29.52 -22.78 -24.28
N LYS A 220 -28.79 -22.14 -25.20
CA LYS A 220 -28.86 -22.36 -26.65
C LYS A 220 -28.56 -23.82 -27.01
N GLN A 221 -27.51 -24.40 -26.41
CA GLN A 221 -27.18 -25.81 -26.61
C GLN A 221 -28.27 -26.75 -26.06
N SER A 222 -28.88 -26.40 -24.92
CA SER A 222 -29.97 -27.17 -24.32
C SER A 222 -31.22 -27.13 -25.19
N LEU A 223 -31.56 -25.96 -25.75
CA LEU A 223 -32.66 -25.80 -26.70
C LEU A 223 -32.45 -26.62 -27.98
N LYS A 224 -31.23 -26.66 -28.53
CA LYS A 224 -30.89 -27.47 -29.71
C LYS A 224 -31.12 -28.97 -29.51
N ASN A 225 -30.98 -29.45 -28.27
CA ASN A 225 -31.14 -30.85 -27.91
C ASN A 225 -32.48 -31.16 -27.22
N ALA A 226 -33.38 -30.18 -27.08
CA ALA A 226 -34.65 -30.33 -26.37
C ALA A 226 -35.64 -31.18 -27.19
N ASN A 227 -36.37 -32.06 -26.49
CA ASN A 227 -37.47 -32.81 -27.08
C ASN A 227 -38.75 -31.94 -27.17
N PRO A 228 -39.72 -32.28 -28.04
CA PRO A 228 -40.91 -31.44 -28.26
C PRO A 228 -41.71 -31.08 -26.99
N ALA A 229 -41.72 -31.98 -26.01
CA ALA A 229 -42.40 -31.77 -24.73
C ALA A 229 -41.72 -30.71 -23.82
N LYS A 230 -40.42 -30.45 -23.99
CA LYS A 230 -39.65 -29.46 -23.21
C LYS A 230 -39.20 -28.27 -24.06
N GLN A 231 -39.61 -28.21 -25.32
CA GLN A 231 -39.15 -27.22 -26.28
C GLN A 231 -39.55 -25.80 -25.87
N GLU A 232 -40.77 -25.62 -25.37
CA GLU A 232 -41.24 -24.31 -24.90
C GLU A 232 -40.49 -23.83 -23.66
N GLN A 233 -40.26 -24.73 -22.70
CA GLN A 233 -39.46 -24.44 -21.50
C GLN A 233 -38.02 -24.03 -21.88
N ALA A 234 -37.40 -24.75 -22.81
CA ALA A 234 -36.04 -24.43 -23.27
C ALA A 234 -35.97 -23.10 -24.04
N ARG A 235 -37.05 -22.68 -24.72
CA ARG A 235 -37.13 -21.36 -25.37
C ARG A 235 -37.16 -20.24 -24.34
N LEU A 236 -38.00 -20.37 -23.31
CA LEU A 236 -38.07 -19.41 -22.22
C LEU A 236 -36.73 -19.30 -21.48
N GLU A 237 -36.00 -20.41 -21.29
CA GLU A 237 -34.68 -20.39 -20.67
C GLU A 237 -33.64 -19.63 -21.50
N VAL A 238 -33.70 -19.71 -22.84
CA VAL A 238 -32.85 -18.91 -23.72
C VAL A 238 -33.22 -17.43 -23.63
N GLU A 239 -34.50 -17.07 -23.73
CA GLU A 239 -34.98 -15.68 -23.65
C GLU A 239 -34.54 -15.03 -22.33
N ASN A 240 -34.73 -15.70 -21.20
CA ASN A 240 -34.28 -15.21 -19.89
C ASN A 240 -32.75 -15.02 -19.81
N ALA A 241 -31.97 -15.90 -20.46
CA ALA A 241 -30.51 -15.78 -20.48
C ALA A 241 -30.02 -14.67 -21.42
N GLU A 242 -30.75 -14.40 -22.51
CA GLU A 242 -30.49 -13.26 -23.41
C GLU A 242 -30.71 -11.93 -22.69
N ASP A 243 -31.86 -11.78 -22.02
CA ASP A 243 -32.19 -10.58 -21.24
C ASP A 243 -31.16 -10.31 -20.14
N ASP A 244 -30.77 -11.36 -19.39
CA ASP A 244 -29.76 -11.24 -18.33
C ASP A 244 -28.37 -10.88 -18.88
N LEU A 245 -27.99 -11.41 -20.05
CA LEU A 245 -26.75 -11.02 -20.73
C LEU A 245 -26.77 -9.56 -21.15
N VAL A 246 -27.87 -9.08 -21.75
CA VAL A 246 -28.03 -7.68 -22.15
C VAL A 246 -27.91 -6.77 -20.93
N GLN A 247 -28.68 -7.04 -19.88
CA GLN A 247 -28.67 -6.23 -18.65
C GLN A 247 -27.28 -6.18 -18.00
N LYS A 248 -26.61 -7.33 -17.83
CA LYS A 248 -25.27 -7.37 -17.23
C LYS A 248 -24.24 -6.64 -18.10
N THR A 249 -24.37 -6.71 -19.42
CA THR A 249 -23.47 -6.02 -20.36
C THR A 249 -23.63 -4.50 -20.24
N GLU A 250 -24.86 -3.98 -20.20
CA GLU A 250 -25.13 -2.54 -20.02
C GLU A 250 -24.59 -2.01 -18.69
N VAL A 251 -24.80 -2.76 -17.60
CA VAL A 251 -24.27 -2.41 -16.27
C VAL A 251 -22.74 -2.41 -16.30
N ALA A 252 -22.11 -3.43 -16.88
CA ALA A 252 -20.66 -3.50 -16.98
C ALA A 252 -20.08 -2.36 -17.83
N ILE A 253 -20.69 -2.01 -18.96
CA ILE A 253 -20.27 -0.87 -19.79
C ILE A 253 -20.30 0.42 -18.97
N THR A 254 -21.39 0.67 -18.25
CA THR A 254 -21.56 1.86 -17.42
C THR A 254 -20.46 1.93 -16.36
N LEU A 255 -20.22 0.84 -15.63
CA LEU A 255 -19.18 0.79 -14.59
C LEU A 255 -17.77 0.96 -15.16
N MET A 256 -17.46 0.36 -16.31
CA MET A 256 -16.17 0.51 -16.97
C MET A 256 -15.92 1.95 -17.42
N LYS A 257 -16.93 2.63 -17.99
CA LYS A 257 -16.85 4.05 -18.35
C LYS A 257 -16.61 4.93 -17.13
N THR A 258 -17.39 4.75 -16.06
CA THR A 258 -17.21 5.47 -14.79
C THR A 258 -15.79 5.33 -14.21
N VAL A 259 -15.22 4.12 -14.28
CA VAL A 259 -13.85 3.88 -13.82
C VAL A 259 -12.81 4.60 -14.68
N LEU A 260 -12.98 4.60 -16.00
CA LEU A 260 -12.06 5.26 -16.94
C LEU A 260 -12.14 6.78 -16.90
N GLU A 261 -13.29 7.33 -16.50
CA GLU A 261 -13.54 8.77 -16.38
C GLU A 261 -13.27 9.32 -14.97
N ASN A 262 -12.91 8.46 -14.01
CA ASN A 262 -12.61 8.90 -12.65
C ASN A 262 -11.35 9.79 -12.63
N PRO A 263 -11.45 11.06 -12.21
CA PRO A 263 -10.29 11.97 -12.14
C PRO A 263 -9.38 11.72 -10.93
N GLU A 264 -9.82 10.92 -9.96
CA GLU A 264 -9.14 10.70 -8.68
C GLU A 264 -7.70 10.17 -8.84
N PRO A 265 -7.37 9.18 -9.70
CA PRO A 265 -5.99 8.74 -9.88
C PRO A 265 -5.05 9.86 -10.33
N LEU A 266 -5.52 10.78 -11.19
CA LEU A 266 -4.71 11.93 -11.61
C LEU A 266 -4.45 12.90 -10.46
N LYS A 267 -5.44 13.13 -9.59
CA LYS A 267 -5.28 13.95 -8.39
C LYS A 267 -4.28 13.30 -7.41
N ASN A 268 -4.44 12.00 -7.16
CA ASN A 268 -3.54 11.26 -6.28
C ASN A 268 -2.09 11.33 -6.79
N LEU A 269 -1.88 11.14 -8.10
CA LEU A 269 -0.54 11.24 -8.70
C LEU A 269 0.06 12.65 -8.56
N ASN A 270 -0.77 13.69 -8.63
CA ASN A 270 -0.34 15.07 -8.36
C ASN A 270 0.13 15.23 -6.91
N GLU A 271 -0.64 14.72 -5.93
CA GLU A 271 -0.26 14.80 -4.52
C GLU A 271 1.03 14.03 -4.22
N LEU A 272 1.25 12.88 -4.86
CA LEU A 272 2.53 12.16 -4.78
C LEU A 272 3.70 13.04 -5.25
N ALA A 273 3.59 13.62 -6.44
CA ALA A 273 4.64 14.47 -7.01
C ALA A 273 4.89 15.72 -6.16
N LYS A 274 3.82 16.31 -5.62
CA LYS A 274 3.88 17.49 -4.76
C LYS A 274 4.57 17.19 -3.43
N ALA A 275 4.22 16.09 -2.76
CA ALA A 275 4.87 15.67 -1.53
C ALA A 275 6.38 15.42 -1.73
N GLN A 276 6.74 14.77 -2.84
CA GLN A 276 8.14 14.57 -3.22
C GLN A 276 8.87 15.89 -3.50
N LEU A 277 8.24 16.82 -4.22
CA LEU A 277 8.84 18.12 -4.53
C LEU A 277 9.12 18.93 -3.26
N ILE A 278 8.17 18.96 -2.32
CA ILE A 278 8.32 19.65 -1.03
C ILE A 278 9.52 19.09 -0.28
N TYR A 279 9.59 17.75 -0.13
CA TYR A 279 10.72 17.09 0.52
C TYR A 279 12.07 17.44 -0.11
N PHE A 280 12.19 17.29 -1.43
CA PHE A 280 13.46 17.57 -2.12
C PHE A 280 13.86 19.04 -2.00
N SER A 281 12.90 19.96 -2.05
CA SER A 281 13.17 21.39 -1.85
C SER A 281 13.65 21.67 -0.42
N SER A 282 12.96 21.16 0.59
CA SER A 282 13.35 21.35 2.00
C SER A 282 14.71 20.72 2.31
N ALA A 283 15.00 19.55 1.73
CA ALA A 283 16.29 18.90 1.89
C ALA A 283 17.43 19.68 1.24
N ALA A 284 17.21 20.20 0.03
CA ALA A 284 18.18 21.04 -0.67
C ALA A 284 18.48 22.32 0.12
N GLU A 285 17.45 23.00 0.63
CA GLU A 285 17.60 24.20 1.45
C GLU A 285 18.39 23.90 2.74
N ALA A 286 18.01 22.83 3.47
CA ALA A 286 18.66 22.45 4.72
C ALA A 286 20.15 22.11 4.54
N LEU A 287 20.49 21.33 3.50
CA LEU A 287 21.87 20.97 3.21
C LEU A 287 22.68 22.14 2.65
N SER A 288 22.08 22.99 1.84
CA SER A 288 22.75 24.20 1.31
C SER A 288 23.13 25.15 2.44
N ALA A 289 22.32 25.27 3.49
CA ALA A 289 22.62 26.13 4.63
C ALA A 289 23.89 25.71 5.37
N VAL A 290 24.12 24.40 5.55
CA VAL A 290 25.28 23.88 6.30
C VAL A 290 26.50 23.61 5.41
N GLN A 291 26.31 23.38 4.11
CA GLN A 291 27.40 23.05 3.19
C GLN A 291 28.41 24.20 3.05
N GLY A 292 27.95 25.45 3.00
CA GLY A 292 28.84 26.61 2.92
C GLY A 292 29.76 26.73 4.14
N GLU A 293 29.22 26.56 5.34
CA GLU A 293 30.02 26.58 6.57
C GLU A 293 31.04 25.42 6.63
N ILE A 294 30.64 24.22 6.18
CA ILE A 294 31.53 23.05 6.11
C ILE A 294 32.64 23.29 5.08
N GLU A 295 32.35 23.94 3.96
CA GLU A 295 33.34 24.30 2.94
C GLU A 295 34.39 25.29 3.49
N GLU A 296 33.95 26.31 4.22
CA GLU A 296 34.87 27.24 4.90
C GLU A 296 35.79 26.51 5.89
N LEU A 297 35.24 25.58 6.70
CA LEU A 297 36.04 24.75 7.61
C LEU A 297 37.04 23.87 6.86
N SER A 298 36.64 23.31 5.71
CA SER A 298 37.49 22.48 4.86
C SER A 298 38.68 23.27 4.31
N VAL A 299 38.42 24.43 3.71
CA VAL A 299 39.48 25.31 3.17
C VAL A 299 40.43 25.77 4.29
N ALA A 300 39.89 26.12 5.46
CA ALA A 300 40.70 26.50 6.61
C ALA A 300 41.57 25.34 7.12
N ALA A 301 41.07 24.10 7.11
CA ALA A 301 41.84 22.92 7.49
C ALA A 301 42.98 22.64 6.50
N GLU A 302 42.71 22.72 5.19
CA GLU A 302 43.74 22.54 4.16
C GLU A 302 44.84 23.60 4.24
N GLY A 303 44.46 24.86 4.47
CA GLY A 303 45.41 25.98 4.57
C GLY A 303 46.39 25.80 5.73
N GLU A 304 45.92 25.37 6.89
CA GLU A 304 46.78 25.07 8.05
C GLU A 304 47.67 23.85 7.79
N TYR A 305 47.10 22.79 7.21
CA TYR A 305 47.87 21.59 6.87
C TYR A 305 49.05 21.91 5.94
N ARG A 306 48.83 22.69 4.88
CA ARG A 306 49.90 23.10 3.95
C ARG A 306 50.98 23.94 4.66
N LYS A 307 50.58 24.97 5.42
CA LYS A 307 51.52 25.83 6.16
C LYS A 307 52.41 25.05 7.13
N SER A 308 51.87 24.03 7.79
CA SER A 308 52.65 23.19 8.73
C SER A 308 53.72 22.32 8.07
N ARG A 309 53.69 22.16 6.73
CA ARG A 309 54.61 21.32 5.96
C ARG A 309 55.60 22.10 5.10
N ASP A 310 55.41 23.42 4.98
CA ASP A 310 56.31 24.34 4.27
C ASP A 310 57.47 24.85 5.18
N HIS A 311 57.57 24.32 6.41
CA HIS A 311 58.65 24.52 7.38
C HIS A 311 59.43 23.22 7.60
#